data_AF-A0A1Z9H2Z9-F1
#
_entry.id   AF-A0A1Z9H2Z9-F1
#
_cell.length_a   1.000
_cell.length_b   1.000
_cell.length_c   1.000
_cell.angle_alpha   90.00
_cell.angle_beta   90.00
_cell.angle_gamma   90.00
#
_symmetry.space_group_name_H-M   'P 1'
#
loop_
_entity.id
_entity.type
_entity.pdbx_description
1 polymer ?
#
loop_
_entity_poly.entity_id
_entity_poly.type
_entity_poly.pdbx_seq_one_letter_code
_entity_poly.pdbx_strand_id
1 'polypeptide(L)'
;MRGLEGNFQAQPRVFAHDAVVIVPGAINKSAADGGVSELTSGGTGYAIGSGVATTGGTGTGLTVNILTVDTGVITSFEVAAVGSGYLVGETITISTGGANATFTITNIDIPNTQERGCCIYVGNISGGTNIKVTMESDNEVTFTGVVAGSFLPILVKKVFNSGTTASGLIALY
;
A
#
# COMPACT_ATOMS: atom_id res chain seq x y z
N MET A 1 -5.84 4.83 -37.31
CA MET A 1 -6.16 3.93 -36.18
C MET A 1 -5.12 2.83 -36.15
N ARG A 2 -4.24 2.78 -35.15
CA ARG A 2 -3.40 1.61 -34.91
C ARG A 2 -4.27 0.61 -34.15
N GLY A 3 -4.96 -0.25 -34.88
CA GLY A 3 -5.68 -1.37 -34.29
C GLY A 3 -4.69 -2.30 -33.59
N LEU A 4 -5.06 -2.81 -32.42
CA LEU A 4 -4.30 -3.87 -31.76
C LEU A 4 -4.49 -5.15 -32.60
N GLU A 5 -3.46 -5.60 -33.30
CA GLU A 5 -3.50 -6.93 -33.93
C GLU A 5 -3.43 -7.98 -32.83
N GLY A 6 -4.49 -8.76 -32.66
CA GLY A 6 -4.49 -9.89 -31.74
C GLY A 6 -3.51 -10.94 -32.25
N ASN A 7 -2.40 -11.16 -31.55
CA ASN A 7 -1.57 -12.32 -31.82
C ASN A 7 -2.20 -13.54 -31.11
N PHE A 8 -2.25 -14.70 -31.78
CA PHE A 8 -2.82 -15.94 -31.23
C PHE A 8 -2.03 -16.49 -30.02
N GLN A 9 -0.94 -15.83 -29.63
CA GLN A 9 -0.18 -16.10 -28.41
C GLN A 9 -0.69 -15.32 -27.19
N ALA A 10 -1.50 -14.28 -27.39
CA ALA A 10 -2.13 -13.55 -26.30
C ALA A 10 -3.27 -14.41 -25.76
N GLN A 11 -3.22 -14.78 -24.48
CA GLN A 11 -4.39 -15.24 -23.72
C GLN A 11 -5.19 -13.98 -23.34
N PRO A 12 -6.23 -13.56 -24.09
CA PRO A 12 -6.95 -12.34 -23.78
C PRO A 12 -7.82 -12.65 -22.56
N ARG A 13 -7.30 -12.34 -21.37
CA ARG A 13 -8.09 -12.45 -20.14
C ARG A 13 -9.03 -11.25 -20.11
N VAL A 14 -10.33 -11.52 -20.18
CA VAL A 14 -11.40 -10.50 -20.18
C VAL A 14 -11.91 -10.21 -18.76
N PHE A 15 -11.48 -11.02 -17.79
CA PHE A 15 -11.81 -10.84 -16.38
C PHE A 15 -10.55 -10.86 -15.52
N ALA A 16 -10.73 -10.37 -14.30
CA ALA A 16 -9.69 -10.41 -13.31
C ALA A 16 -9.25 -11.85 -13.04
N HIS A 17 -7.95 -12.08 -13.14
CA HIS A 17 -7.33 -13.37 -12.86
C HIS A 17 -6.73 -13.43 -11.46
N ASP A 18 -6.60 -12.27 -10.81
CA ASP A 18 -6.11 -12.12 -9.46
C ASP A 18 -6.94 -11.09 -8.67
N ALA A 19 -6.92 -11.22 -7.36
CA ALA A 19 -7.65 -10.36 -6.45
C ALA A 19 -6.87 -10.12 -5.15
N VAL A 20 -6.76 -8.86 -4.75
CA VAL A 20 -6.06 -8.48 -3.53
C VAL A 20 -6.98 -7.62 -2.67
N VAL A 21 -7.06 -7.93 -1.38
CA VAL A 21 -7.79 -7.07 -0.42
C VAL A 21 -7.11 -5.71 -0.36
N ILE A 22 -7.88 -4.64 -0.53
CA ILE A 22 -7.39 -3.28 -0.38
C ILE A 22 -7.54 -2.87 1.09
N VAL A 23 -6.40 -2.53 1.69
CA VAL A 23 -6.34 -1.89 3.01
C VAL A 23 -5.84 -0.47 2.80
N PRO A 24 -6.70 0.57 2.90
CA PRO A 24 -6.29 1.94 2.66
C PRO A 24 -5.12 2.37 3.56
N GLY A 25 -4.11 3.00 2.96
CA GLY A 25 -2.89 3.42 3.66
C GLY A 25 -1.99 2.27 4.13
N ALA A 26 -2.19 1.05 3.64
CA ALA A 26 -1.21 -0.02 3.82
C ALA A 26 0.00 0.22 2.89
N ILE A 27 1.19 -0.10 3.37
CA ILE A 27 2.43 0.08 2.60
C ILE A 27 2.49 -0.89 1.42
N ASN A 28 2.88 -0.36 0.26
CA ASN A 28 3.10 -1.17 -0.93
C ASN A 28 4.52 -1.70 -1.00
N LYS A 29 4.73 -2.91 -0.48
CA LYS A 29 6.04 -3.58 -0.54
C LYS A 29 6.43 -4.14 -1.90
N SER A 30 5.58 -4.01 -2.93
CA SER A 30 5.91 -4.49 -4.28
C SER A 30 6.76 -3.49 -5.07
N ALA A 31 6.93 -2.27 -4.57
CA ALA A 31 7.90 -1.32 -5.09
C ALA A 31 9.35 -1.76 -4.78
N ALA A 32 10.31 -1.30 -5.59
CA ALA A 32 11.71 -1.70 -5.45
C ALA A 32 12.35 -1.30 -4.11
N ASP A 33 11.85 -0.22 -3.49
CA ASP A 33 12.26 0.27 -2.17
C ASP A 33 11.49 -0.41 -1.01
N GLY A 34 10.61 -1.36 -1.30
CA GLY A 34 9.76 -1.99 -0.28
C GLY A 34 8.66 -1.07 0.27
N GLY A 35 8.40 0.06 -0.38
CA GLY A 35 7.36 1.04 0.00
C GLY A 35 7.77 1.97 1.14
N VAL A 36 9.05 1.97 1.51
CA VAL A 36 9.65 2.85 2.52
C VAL A 36 11.01 3.37 2.04
N SER A 37 11.49 4.47 2.62
CA SER A 37 12.82 4.98 2.33
C SER A 37 13.91 4.13 2.99
N GLU A 38 15.17 4.36 2.60
CA GLU A 38 16.31 4.01 3.45
C GLU A 38 16.19 4.68 4.84
N LEU A 39 16.97 4.18 5.80
CA LEU A 39 17.04 4.77 7.14
C LEU A 39 17.51 6.23 7.03
N THR A 40 16.72 7.15 7.56
CA THR A 40 17.13 8.53 7.78
C THR A 40 18.04 8.65 9.01
N SER A 41 17.94 7.69 9.93
CA SER A 41 18.85 7.46 11.05
C SER A 41 18.86 5.97 11.39
N GLY A 42 20.04 5.34 11.49
CA GLY A 42 20.16 3.96 11.95
C GLY A 42 20.02 3.77 13.47
N GLY A 43 19.97 4.87 14.22
CA GLY A 43 19.79 4.90 15.67
C GLY A 43 20.95 4.25 16.44
N THR A 44 20.69 3.87 17.69
CA THR A 44 21.68 3.25 18.59
C THR A 44 21.04 2.15 19.45
N GLY A 45 21.86 1.19 19.92
CA GLY A 45 21.43 0.14 20.85
C GLY A 45 20.51 -0.95 20.26
N TYR A 46 20.40 -1.05 18.93
CA TYR A 46 19.58 -2.06 18.27
C TYR A 46 20.29 -3.41 18.17
N ALA A 47 19.50 -4.45 17.91
CA ALA A 47 19.94 -5.80 17.57
C ALA A 47 19.07 -6.34 16.42
N ILE A 48 19.54 -7.38 15.74
CA ILE A 48 18.74 -8.12 14.74
C ILE A 48 17.45 -8.61 15.40
N GLY A 49 16.33 -8.49 14.70
CA GLY A 49 15.02 -8.83 15.24
C GLY A 49 13.97 -8.98 14.14
N SER A 50 12.92 -9.76 14.39
CA SER A 50 11.81 -9.95 13.46
C SER A 50 10.51 -9.43 14.06
N GLY A 51 9.66 -8.83 13.22
CA GLY A 51 8.38 -8.28 13.65
C GLY A 51 8.52 -7.15 14.68
N VAL A 52 9.61 -6.40 14.62
CA VAL A 52 9.86 -5.26 15.52
C VAL A 52 8.83 -4.18 15.24
N ALA A 53 8.08 -3.80 16.27
CA ALA A 53 7.04 -2.79 16.16
C ALA A 53 7.62 -1.42 15.77
N THR A 54 6.78 -0.55 15.19
CA THR A 54 7.14 0.83 14.89
C THR A 54 6.16 1.81 15.53
N THR A 55 6.57 3.06 15.65
CA THR A 55 5.74 4.19 16.13
C THR A 55 5.88 5.38 15.20
N GLY A 56 4.93 6.32 15.27
CA GLY A 56 4.90 7.51 14.40
C GLY A 56 3.95 7.34 13.22
N GLY A 57 3.73 8.44 12.49
CA GLY A 57 2.70 8.53 11.46
C GLY A 57 1.27 8.45 12.02
N THR A 58 0.30 8.41 11.12
CA THR A 58 -1.14 8.29 11.44
C THR A 58 -1.65 6.85 11.39
N GLY A 59 -0.88 5.94 10.79
CA GLY A 59 -1.22 4.54 10.66
C GLY A 59 -0.88 3.68 11.88
N THR A 60 -1.24 2.40 11.79
CA THR A 60 -1.00 1.40 12.83
C THR A 60 -0.60 0.05 12.25
N GLY A 61 0.07 -0.79 13.04
CA GLY A 61 0.31 -2.20 12.73
C GLY A 61 1.49 -2.44 11.78
N LEU A 62 2.27 -1.41 11.45
CA LEU A 62 3.55 -1.59 10.77
C LEU A 62 4.56 -2.28 11.69
N THR A 63 5.24 -3.28 11.14
CA THR A 63 6.38 -3.93 11.78
C THR A 63 7.50 -4.14 10.78
N VAL A 64 8.73 -4.21 11.26
CA VAL A 64 9.93 -4.40 10.44
C VAL A 64 10.75 -5.59 10.91
N ASN A 65 11.48 -6.22 10.00
CA ASN A 65 12.59 -7.08 10.35
C ASN A 65 13.88 -6.24 10.31
N ILE A 66 14.63 -6.21 11.41
CA ILE A 66 15.98 -5.64 11.45
C ILE A 66 16.93 -6.73 10.97
N LEU A 67 17.53 -6.55 9.79
CA LEU A 67 18.31 -7.58 9.12
C LEU A 67 19.79 -7.53 9.48
N THR A 68 20.35 -6.33 9.57
CA THR A 68 21.77 -6.13 9.94
C THR A 68 21.95 -4.97 10.89
N VAL A 69 22.89 -5.14 11.82
CA VAL A 69 23.27 -4.15 12.81
C VAL A 69 24.80 -4.10 12.90
N ASP A 70 25.36 -2.89 12.93
CA ASP A 70 26.77 -2.64 13.25
C ASP A 70 26.89 -1.82 14.52
N THR A 71 27.50 -2.38 15.56
CA THR A 71 27.77 -1.69 16.83
C THR A 71 26.51 -1.02 17.43
N GLY A 72 25.35 -1.67 17.28
CA GLY A 72 24.05 -1.19 17.76
C GLY A 72 23.32 -0.21 16.83
N VAL A 73 23.87 0.10 15.65
CA VAL A 73 23.23 0.91 14.61
C VAL A 73 22.61 -0.01 13.56
N ILE A 74 21.34 0.19 13.22
CA ILE A 74 20.71 -0.57 12.13
C ILE A 74 21.34 -0.14 10.80
N THR A 75 21.75 -1.11 9.99
CA THR A 75 22.30 -0.88 8.64
C THR A 75 21.39 -1.39 7.54
N SER A 76 20.50 -2.34 7.81
CA SER A 76 19.43 -2.73 6.90
C SER A 76 18.22 -3.30 7.62
N PHE A 77 17.04 -3.09 7.03
CA PHE A 77 15.77 -3.58 7.51
C PHE A 77 14.83 -3.83 6.33
N GLU A 78 13.72 -4.52 6.58
CA GLU A 78 12.63 -4.68 5.61
C GLU A 78 11.27 -4.58 6.31
N VAL A 79 10.22 -4.27 5.55
CA VAL A 79 8.84 -4.26 6.06
C VAL A 79 8.34 -5.70 6.25
N ALA A 80 7.98 -6.05 7.49
CA ALA A 80 7.44 -7.37 7.83
C ALA A 80 5.90 -7.39 7.77
N ALA A 81 5.24 -6.38 8.31
CA ALA A 81 3.80 -6.18 8.20
C ALA A 81 3.52 -4.76 7.71
N VAL A 82 2.69 -4.62 6.67
CA VAL A 82 2.47 -3.34 5.95
C VAL A 82 1.60 -2.32 6.70
N GLY A 83 0.92 -2.76 7.76
CA GLY A 83 0.00 -1.94 8.55
C GLY A 83 -1.15 -1.35 7.73
N SER A 84 -1.74 -0.27 8.23
CA SER A 84 -2.87 0.44 7.61
C SER A 84 -2.93 1.91 8.02
N GLY A 85 -3.54 2.74 7.18
CA GLY A 85 -3.85 4.13 7.52
C GLY A 85 -2.68 5.12 7.45
N TYR A 86 -1.51 4.70 6.98
CA TYR A 86 -0.35 5.58 6.80
C TYR A 86 -0.54 6.52 5.61
N LEU A 87 0.22 7.62 5.63
CA LEU A 87 0.35 8.56 4.52
C LEU A 87 1.80 8.60 4.00
N VAL A 88 1.97 8.85 2.71
CA VAL A 88 3.30 9.04 2.11
C VAL A 88 3.97 10.27 2.73
N GLY A 89 5.26 10.14 3.05
CA GLY A 89 6.09 11.17 3.68
C GLY A 89 6.06 11.14 5.21
N GLU A 90 5.24 10.31 5.84
CA GLU A 90 5.24 10.19 7.30
C GLU A 90 6.54 9.57 7.81
N THR A 91 7.08 10.15 8.90
CA THR A 91 8.27 9.61 9.58
C THR A 91 7.86 8.54 10.57
N ILE A 92 8.51 7.38 10.46
CA ILE A 92 8.31 6.22 11.31
C ILE A 92 9.58 5.94 12.09
N THR A 93 9.42 5.55 13.35
CA THR A 93 10.51 5.15 14.25
C THR A 93 10.41 3.65 14.53
N ILE A 94 11.52 2.93 14.38
CA ILE A 94 11.62 1.51 14.76
C ILE A 94 11.69 1.46 16.29
N SER A 95 10.82 0.67 16.92
CA SER A 95 10.83 0.49 18.37
C SER A 95 12.02 -0.37 18.82
N THR A 96 12.28 -0.44 20.13
CA THR A 96 13.47 -1.03 20.79
C THR A 96 14.71 -0.13 20.76
N GLY A 97 15.89 -0.67 21.10
CA GLY A 97 17.15 0.06 21.16
C GLY A 97 17.01 1.40 21.89
N GLY A 98 17.52 2.45 21.27
CA GLY A 98 17.36 3.84 21.69
C GLY A 98 16.11 4.55 21.17
N ALA A 99 15.20 3.85 20.45
CA ALA A 99 14.00 4.41 19.82
C ALA A 99 14.26 5.66 18.95
N ASN A 100 15.40 5.65 18.26
CA ASN A 100 15.95 6.76 17.47
C ASN A 100 16.38 6.33 16.04
N ALA A 101 15.93 5.16 15.57
CA ALA A 101 16.11 4.72 14.19
C ALA A 101 14.85 5.06 13.41
N THR A 102 14.99 5.79 12.31
CA THR A 102 13.86 6.38 11.58
C THR A 102 13.96 6.16 10.09
N PHE A 103 12.80 6.12 9.43
CA PHE A 103 12.64 6.10 7.97
C PHE A 103 11.32 6.79 7.61
N THR A 104 10.99 6.88 6.32
CA THR A 104 9.74 7.48 5.84
C THR A 104 8.93 6.54 4.97
N ILE A 105 7.60 6.70 4.96
CA ILE A 105 6.71 5.99 4.05
C ILE A 105 6.83 6.58 2.64
N THR A 106 7.06 5.75 1.62
CA THR A 106 7.21 6.22 0.23
C THR A 106 6.05 5.80 -0.66
N ASN A 107 5.38 4.67 -0.37
CA ASN A 107 4.33 4.15 -1.24
C ASN A 107 3.21 3.44 -0.47
N ILE A 108 1.97 3.83 -0.75
CA ILE A 108 0.72 3.23 -0.23
C ILE A 108 -0.29 2.92 -1.34
N ASP A 109 0.17 2.89 -2.59
CA ASP A 109 -0.66 2.50 -3.73
C ASP A 109 -1.05 1.03 -3.61
N ILE A 110 -2.10 0.64 -4.33
CA ILE A 110 -2.48 -0.76 -4.46
C ILE A 110 -1.30 -1.52 -5.10
N PRO A 111 -0.94 -2.73 -4.63
CA PRO A 111 0.14 -3.51 -5.23
C PRO A 111 -0.07 -3.71 -6.74
N ASN A 112 1.02 -3.71 -7.51
CA ASN A 112 1.01 -3.98 -8.96
C ASN A 112 0.23 -2.97 -9.83
N THR A 113 -0.13 -1.78 -9.31
CA THR A 113 -0.81 -0.74 -10.10
C THR A 113 0.11 0.35 -10.64
N GLN A 114 1.43 0.14 -10.63
CA GLN A 114 2.41 1.14 -11.11
C GLN A 114 2.32 1.35 -12.63
N GLU A 115 2.01 0.30 -13.39
CA GLU A 115 1.89 0.34 -14.84
C GLU A 115 0.44 0.48 -15.33
N ARG A 116 -0.53 -0.10 -14.61
CA ARG A 116 -1.96 -0.12 -14.97
C ARG A 116 -2.82 -0.15 -13.72
N GLY A 117 -3.93 0.58 -13.70
CA GLY A 117 -4.85 0.53 -12.57
C GLY A 117 -5.61 -0.81 -12.50
N CYS A 118 -6.27 -1.05 -11.37
CA CYS A 118 -7.12 -2.21 -11.14
C CYS A 118 -8.60 -1.81 -11.05
N CYS A 119 -9.50 -2.75 -11.34
CA CYS A 119 -10.92 -2.60 -11.02
C CYS A 119 -11.15 -2.79 -9.51
N ILE A 120 -12.22 -2.19 -8.97
CA ILE A 120 -12.57 -2.35 -7.55
C ILE A 120 -13.87 -3.13 -7.42
N TYR A 121 -13.87 -4.15 -6.55
CA TYR A 121 -15.08 -4.73 -5.99
C TYR A 121 -15.38 -4.11 -4.61
N VAL A 122 -16.66 -3.83 -4.35
CA VAL A 122 -17.13 -3.21 -3.11
C VAL A 122 -17.82 -4.24 -2.23
N GLY A 123 -17.18 -4.66 -1.13
CA GLY A 123 -17.74 -5.68 -0.25
C GLY A 123 -18.78 -5.18 0.76
N ASN A 124 -18.63 -3.97 1.29
CA ASN A 124 -19.47 -3.46 2.37
C ASN A 124 -19.65 -1.94 2.29
N ILE A 125 -20.85 -1.46 2.61
CA ILE A 125 -21.22 -0.04 2.62
C ILE A 125 -21.82 0.44 3.95
N SER A 126 -21.74 -0.37 5.01
CA SER A 126 -22.29 -0.02 6.32
C SER A 126 -21.65 1.24 6.94
N GLY A 127 -20.43 1.59 6.54
CA GLY A 127 -19.76 2.84 6.93
C GLY A 127 -20.11 4.04 6.06
N GLY A 128 -20.80 3.81 4.93
CA GLY A 128 -21.12 4.79 3.91
C GLY A 128 -20.80 4.29 2.50
N THR A 129 -21.06 5.14 1.51
CA THR A 129 -21.06 4.76 0.08
C THR A 129 -20.02 5.53 -0.75
N ASN A 130 -18.97 6.06 -0.11
CA ASN A 130 -17.92 6.80 -0.81
C ASN A 130 -16.66 5.95 -0.96
N ILE A 131 -16.00 6.07 -2.11
CA ILE A 131 -14.65 5.58 -2.34
C ILE A 131 -13.84 6.71 -2.95
N LYS A 132 -12.86 7.22 -2.21
CA LYS A 132 -11.91 8.21 -2.72
C LYS A 132 -10.66 7.49 -3.24
N VAL A 133 -10.29 7.77 -4.48
CA VAL A 133 -9.22 7.06 -5.19
C VAL A 133 -8.30 7.98 -5.97
N THR A 134 -7.08 7.52 -6.24
CA THR A 134 -6.24 8.03 -7.35
C THR A 134 -6.42 7.09 -8.54
N MET A 135 -6.86 7.64 -9.67
CA MET A 135 -7.05 6.92 -10.93
C MET A 135 -5.72 6.69 -11.64
N GLU A 136 -5.69 5.83 -12.67
CA GLU A 136 -4.49 5.62 -13.52
C GLU A 136 -3.99 6.92 -14.18
N SER A 137 -4.88 7.88 -14.41
CA SER A 137 -4.52 9.22 -14.92
C SER A 137 -3.95 10.17 -13.84
N ASP A 138 -3.66 9.66 -12.65
CA ASP A 138 -3.24 10.38 -11.44
C ASP A 138 -4.25 11.40 -10.88
N ASN A 139 -5.47 11.46 -11.45
CA ASN A 139 -6.54 12.28 -10.91
C ASN A 139 -7.11 11.67 -9.62
N GLU A 140 -7.35 12.51 -8.63
CA GLU A 140 -8.12 12.13 -7.44
C GLU A 140 -9.62 12.30 -7.69
N VAL A 141 -10.40 11.26 -7.43
CA VAL A 141 -11.85 11.26 -7.61
C VAL A 141 -12.51 10.57 -6.42
N THR A 142 -13.68 11.09 -5.99
CA THR A 142 -14.54 10.39 -5.03
C THR A 142 -15.76 9.85 -5.77
N PHE A 143 -15.88 8.53 -5.84
CA PHE A 143 -17.10 7.86 -6.28
C PHE A 143 -18.06 7.83 -5.09
N THR A 144 -19.27 8.34 -5.29
CA THR A 144 -20.31 8.40 -4.24
C THR A 144 -21.48 7.51 -4.64
N GLY A 145 -22.27 7.07 -3.65
CA GLY A 145 -23.43 6.20 -3.91
C GLY A 145 -23.05 4.81 -4.42
N VAL A 146 -21.83 4.33 -4.13
CA VAL A 146 -21.46 2.96 -4.46
C VAL A 146 -22.31 1.97 -3.66
N VAL A 147 -22.64 0.83 -4.27
CA VAL A 147 -23.46 -0.22 -3.66
C VAL A 147 -22.59 -1.44 -3.37
N ALA A 148 -22.83 -2.15 -2.26
CA ALA A 148 -22.15 -3.41 -2.00
C ALA A 148 -22.45 -4.45 -3.09
N GLY A 149 -21.45 -5.23 -3.47
CA GLY A 149 -21.50 -6.15 -4.61
C GLY A 149 -21.15 -5.51 -5.96
N SER A 150 -20.96 -4.19 -6.03
CA SER A 150 -20.62 -3.53 -7.29
C SER A 150 -19.19 -3.83 -7.72
N PHE A 151 -19.03 -3.98 -9.04
CA PHE A 151 -17.74 -3.90 -9.72
C PHE A 151 -17.64 -2.50 -10.32
N LEU A 152 -16.60 -1.76 -9.98
CA LEU A 152 -16.29 -0.49 -10.62
C LEU A 152 -15.21 -0.77 -11.68
N PRO A 153 -15.58 -0.80 -12.98
CA PRO A 153 -14.65 -1.04 -14.08
C PRO A 153 -13.86 0.23 -14.39
N ILE A 154 -13.14 0.71 -13.39
CA ILE A 154 -12.30 1.90 -13.40
C ILE A 154 -10.88 1.48 -13.10
N LEU A 155 -9.90 2.18 -13.65
CA LEU A 155 -8.49 1.86 -13.42
C LEU A 155 -7.97 2.68 -12.24
N VAL A 156 -7.90 2.06 -11.06
CA VAL A 156 -7.48 2.69 -9.80
C VAL A 156 -6.08 2.27 -9.40
N LYS A 157 -5.29 3.24 -8.93
CA LYS A 157 -3.95 3.03 -8.36
C LYS A 157 -3.90 3.08 -6.84
N LYS A 158 -4.78 3.86 -6.20
CA LYS A 158 -4.78 4.04 -4.74
C LYS A 158 -6.18 4.27 -4.20
N VAL A 159 -6.48 3.75 -3.01
CA VAL A 159 -7.66 4.12 -2.22
C VAL A 159 -7.21 4.91 -0.99
N PHE A 160 -7.83 6.07 -0.76
CA PHE A 160 -7.52 6.91 0.39
C PHE A 160 -8.18 6.39 1.67
N ASN A 161 -7.46 6.48 2.79
CA ASN A 161 -8.01 6.18 4.11
C ASN A 161 -9.07 7.22 4.54
N SER A 162 -8.85 8.50 4.22
CA SER A 162 -9.84 9.56 4.41
C SER A 162 -10.72 9.74 3.18
N GLY A 163 -12.01 10.02 3.40
CA GLY A 163 -12.98 10.21 2.32
C GLY A 163 -13.53 8.92 1.69
N THR A 164 -12.96 7.76 2.03
CA THR A 164 -13.52 6.43 1.71
C THR A 164 -14.32 5.93 2.90
N THR A 165 -15.58 5.60 2.69
CA THR A 165 -16.50 5.11 3.74
C THR A 165 -17.05 3.72 3.44
N ALA A 166 -17.00 3.28 2.18
CA ALA A 166 -17.17 1.88 1.84
C ALA A 166 -15.94 1.07 2.31
N SER A 167 -16.15 -0.22 2.59
CA SER A 167 -15.14 -1.13 3.12
C SER A 167 -15.25 -2.51 2.47
N GLY A 168 -14.38 -3.45 2.87
CA GLY A 168 -14.29 -4.76 2.19
C GLY A 168 -13.93 -4.62 0.72
N LEU A 169 -13.08 -3.64 0.40
CA LEU A 169 -12.69 -3.34 -0.98
C LEU A 169 -11.67 -4.36 -1.47
N ILE A 170 -11.82 -4.79 -2.72
CA ILE A 170 -10.92 -5.78 -3.35
C ILE A 170 -10.48 -5.22 -4.70
N ALA A 171 -9.16 -5.19 -4.92
CA ALA A 171 -8.52 -4.89 -6.19
C ALA A 171 -8.61 -6.12 -7.09
N LEU A 172 -9.01 -5.93 -8.34
CA LEU A 172 -9.19 -6.97 -9.34
C LEU A 172 -8.33 -6.66 -10.57
N TYR A 173 -7.43 -7.59 -10.95
CA TYR A 173 -6.43 -7.43 -12.02
C TYR A 173 -6.69 -8.36 -13.20
#